data_AF-A0A1C0ALY6-F1
#
_entry.id   AF-A0A1C0ALY6-F1
#
_cell.length_a   1.000
_cell.length_b   1.000
_cell.length_c   1.000
_cell.angle_alpha   90.00
_cell.angle_beta   90.00
_cell.angle_gamma   90.00
#
_symmetry.space_group_name_H-M   'P 1'
#
loop_
_entity.id
_entity.type
_entity.pdbx_description
1 polymer ?
#
loop_
_entity_poly.entity_id
_entity_poly.type
_entity_poly.pdbx_seq_one_letter_code
_entity_poly.pdbx_strand_id
1 'polypeptide(L)'
;MRGEYKVPGGKLVAVDIETDGGRIAHAAVSGDFFLEPDEALDDINGALLGMPESSSVADLAAAITARLDPSATLIGFTPEAVGIAVRRALGHASDWSDHTFDVIGPVSMDPRMHVALDEVIAARLARGEINPSLRIWEWDQPLVVIGSFQSYRNEIDDDGRARHGINVVRRITGGGAMFMEPGNCVTYSLVVPASLVEGLSFERSYEFLDQWVMGALAELGVNARYVPLNDIASDKGKIAGAAQRRVTGGVVVHHVTMAYDIDADKMLEVLRIGREKLSDKGTKSANKRVDPLRSQTRLPRDEIITAFLAHFEGRYATQRRGYTEDELAAAQHLVETKFSSEEWTKRIP
;
A
#
# COMPACT_ATOMS: atom_id res chain seq x y z
N MET A 1 28.23 -11.06 -3.52
CA MET A 1 26.85 -11.03 -3.00
C MET A 1 25.89 -11.14 -4.16
N ARG A 2 24.75 -11.81 -4.03
CA ARG A 2 23.80 -12.03 -5.14
C ARG A 2 22.43 -11.48 -4.79
N GLY A 3 21.81 -10.78 -5.73
CA GLY A 3 20.45 -10.27 -5.60
C GLY A 3 19.63 -10.58 -6.84
N GLU A 4 18.36 -10.93 -6.66
CA GLU A 4 17.46 -11.31 -7.76
C GLU A 4 16.15 -10.54 -7.67
N TYR A 5 15.59 -10.13 -8.79
CA TYR A 5 14.31 -9.42 -8.88
C TYR A 5 13.49 -9.95 -10.06
N LYS A 6 12.26 -10.43 -9.78
CA LYS A 6 11.31 -10.83 -10.81
C LYS A 6 10.43 -9.65 -11.19
N VAL A 7 10.59 -9.15 -12.41
CA VAL A 7 9.77 -8.05 -12.93
C VAL A 7 8.30 -8.51 -13.02
N PRO A 8 7.32 -7.78 -12.45
CA PRO A 8 5.90 -8.13 -12.58
C PRO A 8 5.47 -8.23 -14.05
N GLY A 9 4.95 -9.40 -14.45
CA GLY A 9 4.61 -9.69 -15.85
C GLY A 9 5.81 -9.76 -16.80
N GLY A 10 7.03 -9.73 -16.27
CA GLY A 10 8.28 -9.70 -17.03
C GLY A 10 9.24 -10.84 -16.66
N LYS A 11 10.52 -10.54 -16.77
CA LYS A 11 11.63 -11.49 -16.67
C LYS A 11 12.36 -11.32 -15.32
N LEU A 12 13.09 -12.36 -14.95
CA LEU A 12 13.98 -12.41 -13.79
C LEU A 12 15.28 -11.71 -14.15
N VAL A 13 15.70 -10.78 -13.29
CA VAL A 13 17.01 -10.13 -13.32
C VAL A 13 17.76 -10.56 -12.07
N ALA A 14 19.00 -10.99 -12.22
CA ALA A 14 19.92 -11.34 -11.15
C ALA A 14 21.20 -10.53 -11.30
N VAL A 15 21.82 -10.17 -10.18
CA VAL A 15 23.08 -9.43 -10.18
C VAL A 15 24.00 -9.99 -9.10
N ASP A 16 25.24 -10.28 -9.49
CA ASP A 16 26.34 -10.62 -8.60
C ASP A 16 27.23 -9.38 -8.41
N ILE A 17 27.36 -8.93 -7.16
CA ILE A 17 28.08 -7.71 -6.77
C ILE A 17 29.18 -8.03 -5.76
N GLU A 18 30.36 -7.45 -5.94
CA GLU A 18 31.39 -7.35 -4.91
C GLU A 18 31.67 -5.88 -4.63
N THR A 19 31.91 -5.54 -3.37
CA THR A 19 32.23 -4.18 -2.95
C THR A 19 33.64 -4.09 -2.36
N ASP A 20 34.32 -3.00 -2.65
CA ASP A 20 35.59 -2.61 -2.02
C ASP A 20 35.54 -1.13 -1.66
N GLY A 21 35.92 -0.79 -0.42
CA GLY A 21 35.88 0.59 0.08
C GLY A 21 34.51 1.28 -0.01
N GLY A 22 33.40 0.54 0.14
CA GLY A 22 32.03 1.08 0.05
C GLY A 22 31.56 1.39 -1.37
N ARG A 23 32.25 0.86 -2.38
CA ARG A 23 31.92 1.02 -3.80
C ARG A 23 31.83 -0.34 -4.49
N ILE A 24 31.03 -0.42 -5.54
CA ILE A 24 30.90 -1.62 -6.37
C ILE A 24 32.22 -1.83 -7.12
N ALA A 25 32.96 -2.89 -6.77
CA ALA A 25 34.21 -3.27 -7.40
C ALA A 25 34.01 -4.26 -8.55
N HIS A 26 32.96 -5.08 -8.46
CA HIS A 26 32.54 -6.01 -9.51
C HIS A 26 31.01 -6.04 -9.60
N ALA A 27 30.50 -6.13 -10.83
CA ALA A 27 29.08 -6.28 -11.12
C ALA A 27 28.88 -7.19 -12.34
N ALA A 28 28.02 -8.20 -12.20
CA ALA A 28 27.61 -9.06 -13.29
C ALA A 28 26.08 -9.23 -13.28
N VAL A 29 25.41 -8.69 -14.29
CA VAL A 29 23.97 -8.82 -14.50
C VAL A 29 23.69 -10.08 -15.34
N SER A 30 22.70 -10.87 -14.92
CA SER A 30 22.26 -12.10 -15.58
C SER A 30 20.74 -12.28 -15.42
N GLY A 31 20.10 -13.19 -16.15
CA GLY A 31 18.66 -13.41 -16.05
C GLY A 31 18.05 -14.22 -17.18
N ASP A 32 16.71 -14.26 -17.25
CA ASP A 32 15.93 -14.87 -18.35
C ASP A 32 15.32 -13.80 -19.30
N PHE A 33 15.88 -12.60 -19.29
CA PHE A 33 15.52 -11.46 -20.15
C PHE A 33 16.20 -11.53 -21.52
N PHE A 34 15.74 -10.68 -22.44
CA PHE A 34 16.42 -10.48 -23.74
C PHE A 34 16.95 -9.05 -23.82
N LEU A 35 18.10 -8.91 -24.47
CA LEU A 35 18.79 -7.65 -24.67
C LEU A 35 19.36 -7.66 -26.10
N GLU A 36 19.08 -6.60 -26.85
CA GLU A 36 19.51 -6.46 -28.24
C GLU A 36 20.13 -5.07 -28.45
N PRO A 37 21.39 -4.95 -28.88
CA PRO A 37 22.34 -6.05 -29.06
C PRO A 37 22.81 -6.62 -27.71
N ASP A 38 23.28 -7.87 -27.67
CA ASP A 38 23.65 -8.53 -26.40
C ASP A 38 24.90 -7.92 -25.74
N GLU A 39 25.77 -7.29 -26.53
CA GLU A 39 26.94 -6.56 -26.02
C GLU A 39 26.56 -5.36 -25.14
N ALA A 40 25.32 -4.86 -25.21
CA ALA A 40 24.83 -3.82 -24.30
C ALA A 40 24.85 -4.27 -22.83
N LEU A 41 24.99 -5.57 -22.55
CA LEU A 41 25.14 -6.09 -21.19
C LEU A 41 26.45 -5.60 -20.55
N ASP A 42 27.50 -5.40 -21.34
CA ASP A 42 28.78 -4.87 -20.85
C ASP A 42 28.65 -3.40 -20.43
N ASP A 43 27.83 -2.61 -21.13
CA ASP A 43 27.52 -1.23 -20.74
C ASP A 43 26.76 -1.19 -19.42
N ILE A 44 25.79 -2.08 -19.22
CA ILE A 44 25.04 -2.22 -17.96
C ILE A 44 26.00 -2.58 -16.82
N ASN A 45 26.82 -3.62 -16.99
CA ASN A 45 27.78 -4.04 -15.96
C ASN A 45 28.76 -2.91 -15.64
N GLY A 46 29.31 -2.27 -16.67
CA GLY A 46 30.25 -1.18 -16.54
C GLY A 46 29.65 0.07 -15.88
N ALA A 47 28.35 0.34 -16.06
CA ALA A 47 27.66 1.47 -15.43
C ALA A 47 27.63 1.37 -13.90
N LEU A 48 27.60 0.14 -13.38
CA LEU A 48 27.54 -0.13 -11.95
C LEU A 48 28.91 0.00 -11.26
N LEU A 49 30.00 -0.24 -12.00
CA LEU A 49 31.35 -0.22 -11.44
C LEU A 49 31.72 1.17 -10.87
N GLY A 50 32.24 1.16 -9.65
CA GLY A 50 32.64 2.36 -8.91
C GLY A 50 31.49 3.12 -8.27
N MET A 51 30.23 2.77 -8.52
CA MET A 51 29.10 3.41 -7.83
C MET A 51 29.16 3.14 -6.31
N PRO A 52 28.80 4.11 -5.46
CA PRO A 52 28.67 3.88 -4.02
C PRO A 52 27.63 2.79 -3.71
N GLU A 53 27.87 1.95 -2.71
CA GLU A 53 26.89 0.94 -2.26
C GLU A 53 25.58 1.57 -1.74
N SER A 54 25.65 2.83 -1.31
CA SER A 54 24.50 3.63 -0.87
C SER A 54 23.66 4.20 -2.01
N SER A 55 24.05 4.00 -3.28
CA SER A 55 23.31 4.51 -4.44
C SER A 55 21.86 4.02 -4.44
N SER A 56 20.92 4.92 -4.74
CA SER A 56 19.51 4.55 -4.87
C SER A 56 19.26 3.81 -6.17
N VAL A 57 18.10 3.13 -6.30
CA VAL A 57 17.69 2.52 -7.57
C VAL A 57 17.61 3.56 -8.69
N ALA A 58 17.19 4.79 -8.39
CA ALA A 58 17.13 5.86 -9.38
C ALA A 58 18.54 6.26 -9.87
N ASP A 59 19.52 6.34 -8.96
CA ASP A 59 20.91 6.65 -9.33
C ASP A 59 21.50 5.54 -10.21
N LEU A 60 21.27 4.28 -9.83
CA LEU A 60 21.73 3.09 -10.57
C LEU A 60 21.08 3.01 -11.96
N ALA A 61 19.76 3.21 -12.04
CA ALA A 61 19.01 3.20 -13.29
C ALA A 61 19.44 4.35 -14.22
N ALA A 62 19.70 5.54 -13.66
CA ALA A 62 20.20 6.67 -14.42
C ALA A 62 21.62 6.41 -14.96
N ALA A 63 22.50 5.81 -14.16
CA ALA A 63 23.84 5.45 -14.60
C ALA A 63 23.83 4.43 -15.75
N ILE A 64 22.96 3.40 -15.65
CA ILE A 64 22.76 2.42 -16.72
C ILE A 64 22.23 3.10 -17.98
N THR A 65 21.16 3.88 -17.85
CA THR A 65 20.52 4.58 -18.98
C THR A 65 21.49 5.53 -19.69
N ALA A 66 22.38 6.19 -18.94
CA ALA A 66 23.37 7.11 -19.50
C ALA A 66 24.48 6.41 -20.30
N ARG A 67 24.71 5.11 -20.07
CA ARG A 67 25.72 4.32 -20.79
C ARG A 67 25.16 3.51 -21.94
N LEU A 68 23.89 3.10 -21.86
CA LEU A 68 23.25 2.31 -22.91
C LEU A 68 23.19 3.08 -24.24
N ASP A 69 23.48 2.38 -25.33
CA ASP A 69 23.20 2.90 -26.67
C ASP A 69 21.68 3.16 -26.82
N PRO A 70 21.25 4.31 -27.39
CA PRO A 70 19.84 4.61 -27.56
C PRO A 70 19.05 3.60 -28.42
N SER A 71 19.74 2.77 -29.22
CA SER A 71 19.14 1.70 -30.01
C SER A 71 19.01 0.38 -29.25
N ALA A 72 19.61 0.27 -28.06
CA ALA A 72 19.54 -0.93 -27.23
C ALA A 72 18.09 -1.17 -26.76
N THR A 73 17.63 -2.40 -26.94
CA THR A 73 16.27 -2.82 -26.59
C THR A 73 16.31 -3.78 -25.41
N LEU A 74 15.74 -3.36 -24.28
CA LEU A 74 15.60 -4.18 -23.07
C LEU A 74 14.22 -4.84 -23.07
N ILE A 75 14.16 -6.17 -23.15
CA ILE A 75 12.91 -6.91 -23.26
C ILE A 75 12.67 -7.74 -22.01
N GLY A 76 11.60 -7.40 -21.30
CA GLY A 76 11.20 -8.09 -20.08
C GLY A 76 11.87 -7.57 -18.81
N PHE A 77 12.72 -6.55 -18.91
CA PHE A 77 13.33 -5.87 -17.77
C PHE A 77 13.61 -4.39 -18.08
N THR A 78 13.98 -3.63 -17.04
CA THR A 78 14.31 -2.21 -17.14
C THR A 78 15.59 -1.89 -16.34
N PRO A 79 16.22 -0.72 -16.55
CA PRO A 79 17.33 -0.28 -15.71
C PRO A 79 16.98 -0.24 -14.21
N GLU A 80 15.74 0.11 -13.86
CA GLU A 80 15.25 0.06 -12.48
C GLU A 80 15.21 -1.37 -11.94
N ALA A 81 14.86 -2.37 -12.77
CA ALA A 81 14.88 -3.77 -12.36
C ALA A 81 16.31 -4.23 -11.99
N VAL A 82 17.32 -3.78 -12.73
CA VAL A 82 18.74 -4.01 -12.40
C VAL A 82 19.10 -3.30 -11.11
N GLY A 83 18.72 -2.03 -10.95
CA GLY A 83 18.94 -1.27 -9.73
C GLY A 83 18.33 -1.94 -8.49
N ILE A 84 17.11 -2.47 -8.58
CA ILE A 84 16.47 -3.24 -7.50
C ILE A 84 17.28 -4.50 -7.17
N ALA A 85 17.70 -5.27 -8.19
CA ALA A 85 18.51 -6.47 -7.98
C ALA A 85 19.88 -6.15 -7.33
N VAL A 86 20.52 -5.03 -7.67
CA VAL A 86 21.73 -4.54 -6.98
C VAL A 86 21.43 -4.20 -5.52
N ARG A 87 20.35 -3.46 -5.23
CA ARG A 87 19.96 -3.15 -3.84
C ARG A 87 19.69 -4.42 -3.04
N ARG A 88 19.11 -5.46 -3.66
CA ARG A 88 18.93 -6.78 -3.04
C ARG A 88 20.27 -7.46 -2.77
N ALA A 89 21.20 -7.44 -3.73
CA ALA A 89 22.53 -8.01 -3.54
C ALA A 89 23.28 -7.35 -2.38
N LEU A 90 23.08 -6.06 -2.16
CA LEU A 90 23.66 -5.30 -1.05
C LEU A 90 22.85 -5.40 0.27
N GLY A 91 21.78 -6.19 0.31
CA GLY A 91 20.94 -6.37 1.50
C GLY A 91 20.04 -5.18 1.84
N HIS A 92 19.80 -4.26 0.90
CA HIS A 92 18.99 -3.05 1.09
C HIS A 92 17.53 -3.20 0.62
N ALA A 93 17.23 -4.21 -0.19
CA ALA A 93 15.89 -4.52 -0.67
C ALA A 93 15.53 -5.97 -0.33
N SER A 94 14.24 -6.24 -0.10
CA SER A 94 13.70 -7.57 0.22
C SER A 94 12.53 -7.95 -0.70
N ASP A 95 12.10 -9.20 -0.62
CA ASP A 95 10.89 -9.74 -1.26
C ASP A 95 9.89 -10.24 -0.21
N TRP A 96 8.66 -10.54 -0.61
CA TRP A 96 7.64 -11.12 0.24
C TRP A 96 8.09 -12.43 0.88
N SER A 97 8.91 -13.22 0.20
CA SER A 97 9.45 -14.50 0.70
C SER A 97 10.49 -14.35 1.81
N ASP A 98 11.07 -13.15 1.96
CA ASP A 98 12.09 -12.88 3.00
C ASP A 98 11.45 -12.59 4.37
N HIS A 99 10.12 -12.46 4.41
CA HIS A 99 9.38 -12.10 5.61
C HIS A 99 8.35 -13.15 5.97
N THR A 100 8.21 -13.40 7.27
CA THR A 100 7.01 -14.05 7.82
C THR A 100 6.06 -12.95 8.26
N PHE A 101 4.82 -12.95 7.77
CA PHE A 101 3.83 -11.92 8.10
C PHE A 101 2.94 -12.33 9.28
N ASP A 102 2.75 -11.42 10.24
CA ASP A 102 1.71 -11.53 11.25
C ASP A 102 0.34 -11.26 10.61
N VAL A 103 -0.56 -12.24 10.66
CA VAL A 103 -1.93 -12.12 10.17
C VAL A 103 -2.87 -11.95 11.36
N ILE A 104 -3.47 -10.77 11.46
CA ILE A 104 -4.44 -10.40 12.50
C ILE A 104 -5.82 -10.31 11.83
N GLY A 105 -6.70 -11.24 12.19
CA GLY A 105 -8.08 -11.29 11.70
C GLY A 105 -8.95 -10.12 12.20
N PRO A 106 -10.23 -10.08 11.80
CA PRO A 106 -11.14 -9.00 12.20
C PRO A 106 -11.36 -9.01 13.71
N VAL A 107 -11.18 -7.84 14.33
CA VAL A 107 -11.48 -7.61 15.75
C VAL A 107 -12.27 -6.31 15.84
N SER A 108 -13.53 -6.42 16.28
CA SER A 108 -14.42 -5.26 16.42
C SER A 108 -13.93 -4.36 17.55
N MET A 109 -13.65 -3.09 17.24
CA MET A 109 -13.22 -2.09 18.22
C MET A 109 -13.54 -0.66 17.78
N ASP A 110 -13.33 0.29 18.69
CA ASP A 110 -13.44 1.71 18.39
C ASP A 110 -12.52 2.07 17.19
N PRO A 111 -13.00 2.79 16.17
CA PRO A 111 -12.19 3.14 15.01
C PRO A 111 -10.90 3.90 15.32
N ARG A 112 -10.88 4.66 16.43
CA ARG A 112 -9.67 5.36 16.89
C ARG A 112 -8.58 4.38 17.30
N MET A 113 -8.95 3.23 17.86
CA MET A 113 -8.00 2.16 18.17
C MET A 113 -7.35 1.62 16.91
N HIS A 114 -8.11 1.44 15.83
CA HIS A 114 -7.51 0.97 14.58
C HIS A 114 -6.50 1.95 14.00
N VAL A 115 -6.83 3.25 13.89
CA VAL A 115 -5.85 4.23 13.37
C VAL A 115 -4.64 4.40 14.30
N ALA A 116 -4.82 4.20 15.61
CA ALA A 116 -3.72 4.20 16.58
C ALA A 116 -2.83 2.97 16.45
N LEU A 117 -3.43 1.79 16.24
CA LEU A 117 -2.69 0.54 16.05
C LEU A 117 -1.81 0.56 14.79
N ASP A 118 -2.22 1.26 13.72
CA ASP A 118 -1.34 1.48 12.56
C ASP A 118 -0.03 2.19 12.97
N GLU A 119 -0.09 3.16 13.88
CA GLU A 119 1.09 3.89 14.38
C GLU A 119 1.92 3.04 15.36
N VAL A 120 1.27 2.30 16.25
CA VAL A 120 1.94 1.40 17.21
C VAL A 120 2.69 0.28 16.49
N ILE A 121 2.02 -0.42 15.57
CA ILE A 121 2.60 -1.54 14.83
C ILE A 121 3.74 -1.03 13.94
N ALA A 122 3.58 0.11 13.26
CA ALA A 122 4.66 0.69 12.48
C ALA A 122 5.90 1.03 13.32
N ALA A 123 5.70 1.60 14.51
CA ALA A 123 6.79 1.92 15.42
C ALA A 123 7.50 0.67 15.97
N ARG A 124 6.76 -0.40 16.28
CA ARG A 124 7.33 -1.68 16.74
C ARG A 124 8.10 -2.39 15.63
N LEU A 125 7.57 -2.41 14.41
CA LEU A 125 8.27 -2.95 13.24
C LEU A 125 9.56 -2.19 12.95
N ALA A 126 9.53 -0.86 13.04
CA ALA A 126 10.73 -0.03 12.85
C ALA A 126 11.84 -0.31 13.88
N ARG A 127 11.48 -0.82 15.07
CA ARG A 127 12.43 -1.26 16.11
C ARG A 127 12.84 -2.73 16.00
N GLY A 128 12.30 -3.47 15.02
CA GLY A 128 12.57 -4.89 14.84
C GLY A 128 11.95 -5.79 15.93
N GLU A 129 10.92 -5.31 16.62
CA GLU A 129 10.28 -6.04 17.74
C GLU A 129 9.21 -7.03 17.26
N ILE A 130 8.65 -6.81 16.08
CA ILE A 130 7.58 -7.60 15.49
C ILE A 130 7.84 -7.84 14.00
N ASN A 131 7.11 -8.78 13.45
CA ASN A 131 7.10 -9.05 12.02
C ASN A 131 6.28 -8.00 11.25
N PRO A 132 6.46 -7.90 9.92
CA PRO A 132 5.50 -7.24 9.04
C PRO A 132 4.11 -7.84 9.22
N SER A 133 3.04 -7.09 8.96
CA SER A 133 1.68 -7.58 9.27
C SER A 133 0.63 -7.25 8.21
N LEU A 134 -0.35 -8.16 8.08
CA LEU A 134 -1.66 -7.91 7.47
C LEU A 134 -2.71 -7.92 8.59
N ARG A 135 -3.56 -6.89 8.61
CA ARG A 135 -4.55 -6.69 9.67
C ARG A 135 -5.88 -6.29 9.11
N ILE A 136 -6.94 -7.02 9.44
CA ILE A 136 -8.32 -6.65 9.08
C ILE A 136 -8.91 -5.73 10.15
N TRP A 137 -9.57 -4.67 9.71
CA TRP A 137 -10.25 -3.72 10.58
C TRP A 137 -11.74 -4.07 10.64
N GLU A 138 -12.32 -4.01 11.83
CA GLU A 138 -13.75 -4.25 12.03
C GLU A 138 -14.30 -3.18 12.98
N TRP A 139 -15.34 -2.48 12.53
CA TRP A 139 -15.80 -1.26 13.18
C TRP A 139 -17.01 -1.55 14.04
N ASP A 140 -17.02 -1.00 15.25
CA ASP A 140 -18.19 -1.08 16.15
C ASP A 140 -19.21 0.05 15.95
N GLN A 141 -18.88 1.07 15.15
CA GLN A 141 -19.71 2.26 14.95
C GLN A 141 -19.52 2.93 13.58
N PRO A 142 -20.53 3.67 13.09
CA PRO A 142 -20.42 4.50 11.89
C PRO A 142 -19.42 5.66 12.03
N LEU A 143 -18.63 5.89 10.99
CA LEU A 143 -17.64 6.96 10.99
C LEU A 143 -17.26 7.48 9.59
N VAL A 144 -16.61 8.64 9.59
CA VAL A 144 -15.76 9.10 8.50
C VAL A 144 -14.30 9.07 8.94
N VAL A 145 -13.44 8.41 8.17
CA VAL A 145 -11.98 8.51 8.32
C VAL A 145 -11.43 9.53 7.33
N ILE A 146 -10.91 10.65 7.81
CA ILE A 146 -10.24 11.67 6.97
C ILE A 146 -8.73 11.46 6.95
N GLY A 147 -8.11 11.77 5.81
CA GLY A 147 -6.67 11.72 5.61
C GLY A 147 -5.93 12.77 6.44
N SER A 148 -4.66 12.51 6.72
CA SER A 148 -3.82 13.35 7.59
C SER A 148 -3.75 14.81 7.13
N PHE A 149 -3.83 15.07 5.83
CA PHE A 149 -3.75 16.40 5.23
C PHE A 149 -5.09 17.06 4.85
N GLN A 150 -6.22 16.38 5.06
CA GLN A 150 -7.52 16.92 4.67
C GLN A 150 -8.04 17.98 5.65
N SER A 151 -8.71 19.00 5.13
CA SER A 151 -9.37 20.03 5.95
C SER A 151 -10.69 19.50 6.49
N TYR A 152 -10.81 19.31 7.81
CA TYR A 152 -12.06 18.86 8.44
C TYR A 152 -13.27 19.66 7.96
N ARG A 153 -13.14 21.00 7.92
CA ARG A 153 -14.21 21.91 7.51
C ARG A 153 -14.62 21.76 6.04
N ASN A 154 -13.70 21.34 5.17
CA ASN A 154 -14.02 21.17 3.74
C ASN A 154 -14.57 19.77 3.45
N GLU A 155 -14.27 18.79 4.31
CA GLU A 155 -14.70 17.41 4.11
C GLU A 155 -16.04 17.10 4.76
N ILE A 156 -16.29 17.64 5.96
CA ILE A 156 -17.36 17.17 6.85
C ILE A 156 -18.50 18.18 6.94
N ASP A 157 -19.73 17.68 6.76
CA ASP A 157 -20.96 18.38 7.13
C ASP A 157 -21.34 18.01 8.58
N ASP A 158 -21.19 18.96 9.49
CA ASP A 158 -21.50 18.78 10.92
C ASP A 158 -22.99 18.47 11.17
N ASP A 159 -23.91 19.07 10.39
CA ASP A 159 -25.35 18.83 10.54
C ASP A 159 -25.70 17.43 10.03
N GLY A 160 -25.12 17.05 8.89
CA GLY A 160 -25.27 15.71 8.31
C GLY A 160 -24.75 14.62 9.24
N ARG A 161 -23.52 14.75 9.75
CA ARG A 161 -22.96 13.75 10.66
C ARG A 161 -23.74 13.64 11.97
N ALA A 162 -24.21 14.77 12.53
CA ALA A 162 -24.96 14.76 13.78
C ALA A 162 -26.32 14.06 13.61
N ARG A 163 -27.00 14.29 12.49
CA ARG A 163 -28.26 13.63 12.14
C ARG A 163 -28.12 12.11 12.05
N HIS A 164 -27.02 11.64 11.48
CA HIS A 164 -26.77 10.22 11.21
C HIS A 164 -25.92 9.52 12.29
N GLY A 165 -25.53 10.23 13.35
CA GLY A 165 -24.70 9.67 14.43
C GLY A 165 -23.29 9.24 13.96
N ILE A 166 -22.72 9.96 13.00
CA ILE A 166 -21.44 9.61 12.37
C ILE A 166 -20.28 10.31 13.09
N ASN A 167 -19.32 9.51 13.56
CA ASN A 167 -18.09 10.02 14.15
C ASN A 167 -17.04 10.37 13.09
N VAL A 168 -16.03 11.17 13.46
CA VAL A 168 -14.94 11.54 12.54
C VAL A 168 -13.60 11.23 13.18
N VAL A 169 -12.74 10.50 12.47
CA VAL A 169 -11.39 10.14 12.91
C VAL A 169 -10.39 10.58 11.84
N ARG A 170 -9.27 11.16 12.27
CA ARG A 170 -8.14 11.48 11.37
C ARG A 170 -7.07 10.39 11.46
N ARG A 171 -6.75 9.78 10.32
CA ARG A 171 -5.68 8.77 10.21
C ARG A 171 -4.30 9.40 9.97
N ILE A 172 -3.26 8.61 10.14
CA ILE A 172 -1.86 9.05 9.97
C ILE A 172 -1.42 9.11 8.50
N THR A 173 -2.09 8.40 7.61
CA THR A 173 -1.81 8.35 6.16
C THR A 173 -2.55 9.47 5.42
N GLY A 174 -2.09 9.79 4.20
CA GLY A 174 -2.77 10.74 3.31
C GLY A 174 -4.03 10.14 2.65
N GLY A 175 -4.47 10.73 1.55
CA GLY A 175 -5.64 10.28 0.77
C GLY A 175 -6.96 10.94 1.18
N GLY A 176 -8.05 10.55 0.51
CA GLY A 176 -9.39 11.13 0.68
C GLY A 176 -10.15 10.63 1.91
N ALA A 177 -11.35 11.19 2.11
CA ALA A 177 -12.24 10.80 3.20
C ALA A 177 -12.97 9.50 2.87
N MET A 178 -13.20 8.65 3.87
CA MET A 178 -13.86 7.36 3.72
C MET A 178 -15.05 7.30 4.67
N PHE A 179 -16.25 7.06 4.14
CA PHE A 179 -17.49 6.91 4.92
C PHE A 179 -17.78 5.44 5.18
N MET A 180 -17.70 5.00 6.44
CA MET A 180 -17.81 3.60 6.82
C MET A 180 -18.90 3.39 7.87
N GLU A 181 -19.55 2.24 7.78
CA GLU A 181 -20.51 1.75 8.76
C GLU A 181 -20.17 0.29 9.09
N PRO A 182 -20.56 -0.20 10.28
CA PRO A 182 -20.39 -1.60 10.64
C PRO A 182 -20.92 -2.50 9.54
N GLY A 183 -20.01 -3.26 8.96
CA GLY A 183 -20.29 -4.22 7.92
C GLY A 183 -20.57 -3.73 6.50
N ASN A 184 -20.39 -2.44 6.20
CA ASN A 184 -20.51 -1.93 4.83
C ASN A 184 -19.18 -1.94 4.05
N CYS A 185 -18.07 -2.38 4.66
CA CYS A 185 -16.76 -2.36 4.01
C CYS A 185 -15.83 -3.47 4.46
N VAL A 186 -14.81 -3.72 3.64
CA VAL A 186 -13.65 -4.54 3.99
C VAL A 186 -12.45 -3.61 4.05
N THR A 187 -11.86 -3.44 5.23
CA THR A 187 -10.67 -2.60 5.42
C THR A 187 -9.53 -3.42 5.96
N TYR A 188 -8.33 -3.22 5.41
CA TYR A 188 -7.11 -3.85 5.91
C TYR A 188 -5.93 -2.87 5.94
N SER A 189 -4.97 -3.14 6.82
CA SER A 189 -3.64 -2.54 6.78
C SER A 189 -2.58 -3.60 6.51
N LEU A 190 -1.63 -3.25 5.66
CA LEU A 190 -0.30 -3.82 5.56
C LEU A 190 0.70 -2.88 6.21
N VAL A 191 1.46 -3.39 7.17
CA VAL A 191 2.60 -2.66 7.77
C VAL A 191 3.87 -3.43 7.46
N VAL A 192 4.72 -2.86 6.61
CA VAL A 192 5.83 -3.57 5.97
C VAL A 192 7.13 -2.76 6.03
N PRO A 193 8.32 -3.40 6.00
CA PRO A 193 9.57 -2.68 5.93
C PRO A 193 9.70 -1.95 4.58
N ALA A 194 10.35 -0.79 4.58
CA ALA A 194 10.60 -0.02 3.38
C ALA A 194 11.46 -0.79 2.36
N SER A 195 12.30 -1.72 2.83
CA SER A 195 13.08 -2.61 1.96
C SER A 195 12.19 -3.45 1.02
N LEU A 196 10.94 -3.72 1.38
CA LEU A 196 10.00 -4.48 0.54
C LEU A 196 9.52 -3.68 -0.69
N VAL A 197 9.55 -2.36 -0.62
CA VAL A 197 9.18 -1.45 -1.73
C VAL A 197 10.37 -0.62 -2.22
N GLU A 198 11.58 -0.99 -1.82
CA GLU A 198 12.81 -0.29 -2.18
C GLU A 198 12.98 -0.28 -3.70
N GLY A 199 13.25 0.89 -4.25
CA GLY A 199 13.41 1.09 -5.69
C GLY A 199 12.13 1.20 -6.50
N LEU A 200 10.96 0.99 -5.89
CA LEU A 200 9.69 1.28 -6.54
C LEU A 200 9.39 2.78 -6.44
N SER A 201 8.82 3.35 -7.52
CA SER A 201 8.20 4.67 -7.44
C SER A 201 7.03 4.64 -6.44
N PHE A 202 6.61 5.81 -5.95
CA PHE A 202 5.44 5.90 -5.07
C PHE A 202 4.21 5.21 -5.68
N GLU A 203 3.90 5.50 -6.95
CA GLU A 203 2.80 4.88 -7.69
C GLU A 203 2.94 3.36 -7.79
N ARG A 204 4.10 2.85 -8.22
CA ARG A 204 4.37 1.42 -8.32
C ARG A 204 4.27 0.72 -6.96
N SER A 205 4.64 1.40 -5.88
CA SER A 205 4.59 0.81 -4.54
C SER A 205 3.17 0.58 -4.03
N TYR A 206 2.16 1.32 -4.51
CA TYR A 206 0.77 1.00 -4.19
C TYR A 206 0.30 -0.26 -4.92
N GLU A 207 0.47 -0.31 -6.25
CA GLU A 207 0.07 -1.47 -7.05
C GLU A 207 0.76 -2.75 -6.57
N PHE A 208 2.05 -2.67 -6.24
CA PHE A 208 2.81 -3.79 -5.71
C PHE A 208 2.25 -4.32 -4.37
N LEU A 209 1.90 -3.44 -3.43
CA LEU A 209 1.32 -3.86 -2.15
C LEU A 209 -0.15 -4.31 -2.27
N ASP A 210 -0.85 -3.94 -3.34
CA ASP A 210 -2.21 -4.40 -3.63
C ASP A 210 -2.27 -5.67 -4.49
N GLN A 211 -1.15 -6.14 -5.04
CA GLN A 211 -1.14 -7.26 -5.98
C GLN A 211 -1.77 -8.54 -5.40
N TRP A 212 -1.56 -8.82 -4.11
CA TRP A 212 -2.16 -9.99 -3.45
C TRP A 212 -3.69 -9.90 -3.42
N VAL A 213 -4.26 -8.71 -3.18
CA VAL A 213 -5.72 -8.56 -3.08
C VAL A 213 -6.35 -8.57 -4.47
N MET A 214 -5.62 -8.15 -5.50
CA MET A 214 -6.03 -8.33 -6.89
C MET A 214 -6.17 -9.82 -7.24
N GLY A 215 -5.25 -10.66 -6.75
CA GLY A 215 -5.34 -12.12 -6.87
C GLY A 215 -6.57 -12.69 -6.14
N ALA A 216 -6.77 -12.29 -4.89
CA ALA A 216 -7.91 -12.73 -4.08
C ALA A 216 -9.26 -12.30 -4.71
N LEU A 217 -9.35 -11.09 -5.25
CA LEU A 217 -10.54 -10.62 -5.97
C LEU A 217 -10.82 -11.45 -7.23
N ALA A 218 -9.78 -11.82 -7.99
CA ALA A 218 -9.92 -12.66 -9.16
C ALA A 218 -10.46 -14.06 -8.82
N GLU A 219 -9.99 -14.66 -7.71
CA GLU A 219 -10.51 -15.95 -7.20
C GLU A 219 -12.00 -15.88 -6.81
N LEU A 220 -12.46 -14.71 -6.36
CA LEU A 220 -13.87 -14.43 -6.07
C LEU A 220 -14.68 -14.04 -7.33
N GLY A 221 -14.09 -14.12 -8.52
CA GLY A 221 -14.75 -13.79 -9.79
C GLY A 221 -14.91 -12.29 -10.06
N VAL A 222 -14.20 -11.43 -9.33
CA VAL A 222 -14.21 -9.98 -9.56
C VAL A 222 -13.10 -9.62 -10.55
N ASN A 223 -13.49 -9.16 -11.73
CA ASN A 223 -12.56 -8.61 -12.72
C ASN A 223 -12.08 -7.21 -12.30
N ALA A 224 -11.13 -7.16 -11.38
CA ALA A 224 -10.54 -5.93 -10.86
C ALA A 224 -9.31 -5.50 -11.67
N ARG A 225 -9.14 -4.19 -11.83
CA ARG A 225 -7.95 -3.55 -12.39
C ARG A 225 -7.47 -2.43 -11.49
N TYR A 226 -6.17 -2.19 -11.52
CA TYR A 226 -5.55 -1.08 -10.84
C TYR A 226 -5.75 0.22 -11.63
N VAL A 227 -6.09 1.30 -10.94
CA VAL A 227 -6.23 2.64 -11.51
C VAL A 227 -5.36 3.59 -10.69
N PRO A 228 -4.22 4.03 -11.25
CA PRO A 228 -3.35 4.97 -10.57
C PRO A 228 -4.08 6.25 -10.15
N LEU A 229 -3.72 6.86 -9.02
CA LEU A 229 -2.57 6.51 -8.18
C LEU A 229 -2.81 5.32 -7.23
N ASN A 230 -4.04 5.10 -6.78
CA ASN A 230 -4.33 4.30 -5.58
C ASN A 230 -5.70 3.63 -5.58
N ASP A 231 -6.38 3.54 -6.72
CA ASP A 231 -7.75 3.01 -6.80
C ASP A 231 -7.78 1.59 -7.37
N ILE A 232 -8.67 0.75 -6.83
CA ILE A 232 -9.03 -0.54 -7.43
C ILE A 232 -10.45 -0.41 -7.99
N ALA A 233 -10.62 -0.76 -9.26
CA ALA A 233 -11.91 -0.66 -9.96
C ALA A 233 -12.23 -1.96 -10.71
N SER A 234 -13.51 -2.23 -10.92
CA SER A 234 -13.97 -3.25 -11.88
C SER A 234 -14.63 -2.60 -13.09
N ASP A 235 -15.19 -3.44 -13.96
CA ASP A 235 -15.99 -3.01 -15.12
C ASP A 235 -17.24 -2.22 -14.72
N LYS A 236 -17.67 -2.34 -13.46
CA LYS A 236 -18.89 -1.69 -12.95
C LYS A 236 -18.62 -0.40 -12.17
N GLY A 237 -17.39 -0.17 -11.71
CA GLY A 237 -17.11 1.01 -10.90
C GLY A 237 -15.87 0.90 -10.01
N LYS A 238 -15.69 1.89 -9.14
CA LYS A 238 -14.64 1.87 -8.12
C LYS A 238 -15.05 0.92 -6.99
N ILE A 239 -14.12 0.08 -6.57
CA ILE A 239 -14.29 -0.89 -5.48
C ILE A 239 -13.57 -0.40 -4.23
N ALA A 240 -12.32 0.03 -4.38
CA ALA A 240 -11.46 0.35 -3.26
C ALA A 240 -10.58 1.57 -3.53
N GLY A 241 -10.08 2.16 -2.44
CA GLY A 241 -9.00 3.13 -2.46
C GLY A 241 -7.97 2.79 -1.40
N ALA A 242 -6.70 2.94 -1.75
CA ALA A 242 -5.57 2.74 -0.88
C ALA A 242 -5.00 4.07 -0.36
N ALA A 243 -4.32 4.05 0.77
CA ALA A 243 -3.50 5.16 1.23
C ALA A 243 -2.22 4.65 1.88
N GLN A 244 -1.10 5.34 1.62
CA GLN A 244 0.20 5.00 2.18
C GLN A 244 0.80 6.13 3.02
N ARG A 245 1.68 5.72 3.93
CA ARG A 245 2.67 6.58 4.57
C ARG A 245 3.97 5.83 4.79
N ARG A 246 5.09 6.45 4.39
CA ARG A 246 6.43 6.06 4.82
C ARG A 246 6.71 6.72 6.18
N VAL A 247 7.01 5.91 7.18
CA VAL A 247 7.28 6.34 8.57
C VAL A 247 8.79 6.33 8.80
N THR A 248 9.26 7.27 9.63
CA THR A 248 10.66 7.30 10.10
C THR A 248 11.04 5.95 10.72
N GLY A 249 12.22 5.44 10.39
CA GLY A 249 12.66 4.10 10.79
C GLY A 249 12.43 3.01 9.74
N GLY A 250 12.07 3.39 8.50
CA GLY A 250 12.08 2.46 7.36
C GLY A 250 10.88 1.54 7.30
N VAL A 251 9.68 2.06 7.57
CA VAL A 251 8.42 1.30 7.52
C VAL A 251 7.42 1.98 6.59
N VAL A 252 6.60 1.19 5.90
CA VAL A 252 5.47 1.63 5.09
C VAL A 252 4.19 1.11 5.72
N VAL A 253 3.28 2.03 6.02
CA VAL A 253 1.88 1.72 6.34
C VAL A 253 1.09 1.90 5.06
N HIS A 254 0.46 0.83 4.60
CA HIS A 254 -0.43 0.80 3.44
C HIS A 254 -1.77 0.24 3.89
N HIS A 255 -2.85 0.99 3.73
CA HIS A 255 -4.17 0.43 4.01
C HIS A 255 -5.13 0.65 2.86
N VAL A 256 -6.13 -0.20 2.80
CA VAL A 256 -7.14 -0.19 1.75
C VAL A 256 -8.49 -0.35 2.39
N THR A 257 -9.43 0.43 1.89
CA THR A 257 -10.85 0.27 2.20
C THR A 257 -11.60 -0.03 0.92
N MET A 258 -12.29 -1.18 0.92
CA MET A 258 -13.16 -1.63 -0.16
C MET A 258 -14.62 -1.48 0.25
N ALA A 259 -15.44 -0.95 -0.65
CA ALA A 259 -16.88 -0.92 -0.46
C ALA A 259 -17.45 -2.34 -0.56
N TYR A 260 -18.09 -2.81 0.51
CA TYR A 260 -18.88 -4.04 0.49
C TYR A 260 -20.36 -3.74 0.26
N ASP A 261 -20.86 -2.65 0.86
CA ASP A 261 -22.16 -2.03 0.65
C ASP A 261 -22.03 -0.51 0.86
N ILE A 262 -22.96 0.32 0.39
CA ILE A 262 -22.89 1.77 0.65
C ILE A 262 -24.26 2.45 0.62
N ASP A 263 -24.56 3.23 1.66
CA ASP A 263 -25.65 4.19 1.67
C ASP A 263 -25.15 5.51 1.07
N ALA A 264 -25.29 5.64 -0.25
CA ALA A 264 -24.78 6.78 -1.00
C ALA A 264 -25.48 8.10 -0.60
N ASP A 265 -26.77 8.07 -0.26
CA ASP A 265 -27.53 9.25 0.11
C ASP A 265 -27.04 9.79 1.46
N LYS A 266 -26.91 8.91 2.45
CA LYS A 266 -26.33 9.25 3.75
C LYS A 266 -24.90 9.78 3.62
N MET A 267 -24.07 9.15 2.77
CA MET A 267 -22.72 9.63 2.51
C MET A 267 -22.70 11.06 1.96
N LEU A 268 -23.60 11.41 1.01
CA LEU A 268 -23.70 12.75 0.43
C LEU A 268 -24.25 13.80 1.42
N GLU A 269 -25.00 13.35 2.44
CA GLU A 269 -25.41 14.20 3.56
C GLU A 269 -24.24 14.51 4.50
N VAL A 270 -23.27 13.60 4.65
CA VAL A 270 -22.16 13.72 5.61
C VAL A 270 -20.90 14.33 4.99
N LEU A 271 -20.60 14.03 3.71
CA LEU A 271 -19.40 14.49 3.02
C LEU A 271 -19.69 15.69 2.11
N ARG A 272 -18.99 16.80 2.35
CA ARG A 272 -19.12 18.05 1.57
C ARG A 272 -18.54 17.95 0.15
N ILE A 273 -17.47 17.19 -0.06
CA ILE A 273 -16.86 17.00 -1.38
C ILE A 273 -17.84 16.41 -2.41
N GLY A 274 -18.83 15.64 -1.98
CA GLY A 274 -19.89 15.15 -2.86
C GLY A 274 -20.75 16.28 -3.45
N ARG A 275 -20.90 17.40 -2.73
CA ARG A 275 -21.81 18.50 -3.10
C ARG A 275 -21.15 19.55 -4.01
N GLU A 276 -19.88 19.89 -3.79
CA GLU A 276 -19.16 20.89 -4.60
C GLU A 276 -18.89 20.40 -6.04
N LYS A 277 -18.61 19.10 -6.24
CA LYS A 277 -18.47 18.52 -7.59
C LYS A 277 -19.79 18.43 -8.37
N LEU A 278 -20.94 18.63 -7.73
CA LEU A 278 -22.26 18.70 -8.36
C LEU A 278 -22.62 20.13 -8.76
N SER A 279 -22.14 21.15 -8.02
CA SER A 279 -22.41 22.56 -8.32
C SER A 279 -21.49 23.12 -9.41
N ASP A 280 -20.23 22.68 -9.46
CA ASP A 280 -19.28 23.12 -10.48
C ASP A 280 -19.17 22.10 -11.63
N LYS A 281 -19.90 22.41 -12.70
CA LYS A 281 -19.88 21.78 -14.04
C LYS A 281 -20.68 20.47 -14.13
N GLY A 282 -21.66 20.49 -15.03
CA GLY A 282 -22.36 19.31 -15.57
C GLY A 282 -21.45 18.38 -16.38
N THR A 283 -20.34 17.95 -15.79
CA THR A 283 -19.37 17.01 -16.33
C THR A 283 -19.26 15.79 -15.41
N LYS A 284 -19.42 14.61 -16.03
CA LYS A 284 -19.57 13.26 -15.46
C LYS A 284 -18.40 12.73 -14.58
N SER A 285 -17.65 13.56 -13.87
CA SER A 285 -16.50 13.12 -13.06
C SER A 285 -16.76 12.99 -11.56
N ALA A 286 -17.99 13.24 -11.09
CA ALA A 286 -18.35 13.16 -9.66
C ALA A 286 -18.96 11.81 -9.23
N ASN A 287 -19.56 11.06 -10.16
CA ASN A 287 -20.14 9.74 -9.91
C ASN A 287 -19.36 8.65 -10.65
N LYS A 288 -18.09 8.41 -10.30
CA LYS A 288 -17.57 7.05 -10.48
C LYS A 288 -18.40 6.18 -9.54
N ARG A 289 -19.45 5.56 -10.08
CA ARG A 289 -20.36 4.69 -9.33
C ARG A 289 -19.50 3.75 -8.48
N VAL A 290 -19.63 3.82 -7.16
CA VAL A 290 -19.05 2.82 -6.28
C VAL A 290 -19.85 1.55 -6.54
N ASP A 291 -19.18 0.47 -6.90
CA ASP A 291 -19.83 -0.82 -7.15
C ASP A 291 -19.41 -1.82 -6.07
N PRO A 292 -20.26 -2.04 -5.04
CA PRO A 292 -19.83 -2.77 -3.86
C PRO A 292 -19.58 -4.25 -4.12
N LEU A 293 -18.65 -4.85 -3.38
CA LEU A 293 -18.28 -6.26 -3.51
C LEU A 293 -19.48 -7.21 -3.42
N ARG A 294 -20.44 -6.93 -2.52
CA ARG A 294 -21.67 -7.72 -2.36
C ARG A 294 -22.43 -7.90 -3.67
N SER A 295 -22.51 -6.87 -4.50
CA SER A 295 -23.23 -6.90 -5.77
C SER A 295 -22.50 -7.70 -6.86
N GLN A 296 -21.17 -7.81 -6.74
CA GLN A 296 -20.30 -8.45 -7.71
C GLN A 296 -20.12 -9.94 -7.40
N THR A 297 -19.88 -10.28 -6.12
CA THR A 297 -19.64 -11.65 -5.68
C THR A 297 -20.91 -12.38 -5.25
N ARG A 298 -21.93 -11.64 -4.76
CA ARG A 298 -23.10 -12.17 -4.04
C ARG A 298 -22.77 -12.96 -2.78
N LEU A 299 -21.55 -12.83 -2.27
CA LEU A 299 -21.07 -13.49 -1.07
C LEU A 299 -21.29 -12.61 0.17
N PRO A 300 -21.51 -13.22 1.34
CA PRO A 300 -21.40 -12.55 2.63
C PRO A 300 -20.02 -11.90 2.84
N ARG A 301 -19.97 -10.82 3.63
CA ARG A 301 -18.73 -10.05 3.87
C ARG A 301 -17.64 -10.89 4.54
N ASP A 302 -18.03 -11.70 5.51
CA ASP A 302 -17.18 -12.60 6.27
C ASP A 302 -16.57 -13.69 5.38
N GLU A 303 -17.31 -14.20 4.38
CA GLU A 303 -16.77 -15.12 3.38
C GLU A 303 -15.71 -14.44 2.50
N ILE A 304 -15.92 -13.18 2.10
CA ILE A 304 -14.93 -12.40 1.36
C ILE A 304 -13.66 -12.17 2.20
N ILE A 305 -13.81 -11.77 3.47
CA ILE A 305 -12.68 -11.58 4.39
C ILE A 305 -11.92 -12.90 4.58
N THR A 306 -12.64 -14.01 4.75
CA THR A 306 -12.05 -15.35 4.88
C THR A 306 -11.25 -15.73 3.62
N ALA A 307 -11.79 -15.47 2.44
CA ALA A 307 -11.09 -15.72 1.18
C ALA A 307 -9.84 -14.84 1.02
N PHE A 308 -9.90 -13.56 1.40
CA PHE A 308 -8.75 -12.67 1.38
C PHE A 308 -7.63 -13.16 2.29
N LEU A 309 -7.96 -13.54 3.53
CA LEU A 309 -7.00 -14.10 4.48
C LEU A 309 -6.41 -15.41 3.95
N ALA A 310 -7.24 -16.33 3.46
CA ALA A 310 -6.77 -17.59 2.90
C ALA A 310 -5.85 -17.39 1.68
N HIS A 311 -6.16 -16.44 0.80
CA HIS A 311 -5.32 -16.12 -0.36
C HIS A 311 -3.95 -15.59 0.09
N PHE A 312 -3.93 -14.65 1.04
CA PHE A 312 -2.68 -14.09 1.57
C PHE A 312 -1.82 -15.15 2.26
N GLU A 313 -2.42 -15.96 3.12
CA GLU A 313 -1.75 -17.07 3.85
C GLU A 313 -1.29 -18.19 2.93
N GLY A 314 -1.99 -18.44 1.83
CA GLY A 314 -1.58 -19.43 0.82
C GLY A 314 -0.42 -18.96 -0.06
N ARG A 315 -0.17 -17.64 -0.11
CA ARG A 315 0.84 -17.03 -0.99
C ARG A 315 2.15 -16.68 -0.28
N TYR A 316 2.10 -16.35 1.00
CA TYR A 316 3.24 -15.83 1.75
C TYR A 316 3.50 -16.65 3.02
N ALA A 317 4.72 -16.56 3.56
CA ALA A 317 4.99 -17.10 4.87
C ALA A 317 4.22 -16.27 5.90
N THR A 318 3.36 -16.91 6.69
CA THR A 318 2.49 -16.22 7.65
C THR A 318 2.42 -16.93 8.99
N GLN A 319 2.17 -16.17 10.04
CA GLN A 319 1.70 -16.68 11.33
C GLN A 319 0.45 -15.91 11.78
N ARG A 320 -0.58 -16.62 12.23
CA ARG A 320 -1.76 -15.98 12.82
C ARG A 320 -1.46 -15.53 14.25
N ARG A 321 -1.86 -14.31 14.59
CA ARG A 321 -1.85 -13.85 16.00
C ARG A 321 -2.94 -12.82 16.28
N GLY A 322 -3.27 -12.67 17.56
CA GLY A 322 -4.06 -11.55 18.07
C GLY A 322 -3.18 -10.39 18.50
N TYR A 323 -3.78 -9.24 18.80
CA TYR A 323 -3.08 -8.11 19.43
C TYR A 323 -2.55 -8.49 20.82
N THR A 324 -1.37 -7.99 21.18
CA THR A 324 -0.88 -8.11 22.56
C THR A 324 -1.53 -7.06 23.46
N GLU A 325 -1.56 -7.31 24.77
CA GLU A 325 -2.04 -6.32 25.74
C GLU A 325 -1.22 -5.02 25.67
N ASP A 326 0.10 -5.10 25.48
CA ASP A 326 0.96 -3.93 25.35
C ASP A 326 0.69 -3.12 24.06
N GLU A 327 0.30 -3.77 22.97
CA GLU A 327 -0.10 -3.09 21.73
C GLU A 327 -1.42 -2.35 21.92
N LEU A 328 -2.39 -2.99 22.56
CA LEU A 328 -3.68 -2.39 22.86
C LEU A 328 -3.53 -1.23 23.86
N ALA A 329 -2.71 -1.39 24.90
CA ALA A 329 -2.43 -0.33 25.86
C ALA A 329 -1.71 0.87 25.22
N ALA A 330 -0.71 0.62 24.36
CA ALA A 330 -0.03 1.69 23.62
C ALA A 330 -0.99 2.41 22.64
N ALA A 331 -1.86 1.66 21.97
CA ALA A 331 -2.86 2.25 21.08
C ALA A 331 -3.88 3.08 21.86
N GLN A 332 -4.36 2.58 22.99
CA GLN A 332 -5.28 3.30 23.89
C GLN A 332 -4.64 4.61 24.39
N HIS A 333 -3.37 4.57 24.77
CA HIS A 333 -2.62 5.77 25.15
C HIS A 333 -2.57 6.80 24.01
N LEU A 334 -2.35 6.38 22.76
CA LEU A 334 -2.42 7.27 21.60
C LEU A 334 -3.85 7.77 21.34
N VAL A 335 -4.87 6.97 21.62
CA VAL A 335 -6.27 7.41 21.51
C VAL A 335 -6.54 8.55 22.49
N GLU A 336 -6.09 8.43 23.73
CA GLU A 336 -6.28 9.43 24.78
C GLU A 336 -5.48 10.71 24.52
N THR A 337 -4.22 10.56 24.09
CA THR A 337 -3.29 11.70 23.93
C THR A 337 -3.36 12.37 22.56
N LYS A 338 -3.93 11.70 21.55
CA LYS A 338 -3.91 12.16 20.16
C LYS A 338 -5.22 11.90 19.41
N PHE A 339 -5.61 10.65 19.19
CA PHE A 339 -6.68 10.36 18.20
C PHE A 339 -8.09 10.75 18.66
N SER A 340 -8.31 11.03 19.94
CA SER A 340 -9.56 11.61 20.46
C SER A 340 -9.54 13.13 20.55
N SER A 341 -8.40 13.79 20.31
CA SER A 341 -8.30 15.23 20.48
C SER A 341 -8.89 15.97 19.28
N GLU A 342 -9.60 17.07 19.55
CA GLU A 342 -10.04 17.98 18.48
C GLU A 342 -8.85 18.60 17.76
N GLU A 343 -7.76 18.87 18.47
CA GLU A 343 -6.52 19.42 17.89
C GLU A 343 -5.99 18.51 16.78
N TRP A 344 -5.96 17.20 17.01
CA TRP A 344 -5.57 16.24 15.98
C TRP A 344 -6.62 16.16 14.87
N THR A 345 -7.89 15.96 15.23
CA THR A 345 -8.97 15.72 14.24
C THR A 345 -9.17 16.92 13.32
N LYS A 346 -9.10 18.15 13.86
CA LYS A 346 -9.29 19.41 13.12
C LYS A 346 -7.97 20.08 12.73
N ARG A 347 -6.83 19.39 12.88
CA ARG A 347 -5.52 19.90 12.45
C ARG A 347 -5.59 20.42 11.01
N ILE A 348 -5.11 21.65 10.82
CA ILE A 348 -4.81 22.21 9.51
C ILE A 348 -3.29 22.01 9.33
N PRO A 349 -2.85 21.19 8.36
CA PRO A 349 -1.44 20.87 8.17
C PRO A 349 -0.55 22.06 7.83
#